data_AF-A0A8E2DF89-F1
#
_entry.id   AF-A0A8E2DF89-F1
#
_cell.length_a   1.000
_cell.length_b   1.000
_cell.length_c   1.000
_cell.angle_alpha   90.00
_cell.angle_beta   90.00
_cell.angle_gamma   90.00
#
_symmetry.space_group_name_H-M   'P 1'
#
loop_
_entity.id
_entity.type
_entity.pdbx_description
1 polymer ?
#
loop_
_entity_poly.entity_id
_entity_poly.type
_entity_poly.pdbx_seq_one_letter_code
_entity_poly.pdbx_strand_id
1 'polypeptide(L)'
;HHWAWTIAEVLHRDVSINNVMFYRDVARNSVIGVLCDWDLANKKDLLGPDFLTSEELRRREAKYRTGTGPFMAIELLNEPRREAGVDLTPNHQYRHDLESFFYVLVWF
;
A
#
# COMPACT_ATOMS: atom_id res chain seq x y z
N HIS A 1 -9.77 -5.97 -2.22
CA HIS A 1 -8.99 -4.73 -2.10
C HIS A 1 -9.80 -3.47 -2.41
N HIS A 2 -10.39 -3.30 -3.60
CA HIS A 2 -11.16 -2.09 -3.98
C HIS A 2 -12.17 -1.61 -2.91
N TRP A 3 -12.97 -2.50 -2.32
CA TRP A 3 -13.90 -2.13 -1.24
C TRP A 3 -13.21 -1.62 0.03
N ALA A 4 -12.02 -2.14 0.39
CA ALA A 4 -11.27 -1.62 1.53
C ALA A 4 -10.84 -0.16 1.27
N TRP A 5 -10.49 0.17 0.02
CA TRP A 5 -10.16 1.53 -0.35
C TRP A 5 -11.39 2.45 -0.44
N THR A 6 -12.50 2.02 -1.05
CA THR A 6 -13.67 2.89 -1.24
C THR A 6 -14.56 3.03 -0.01
N ILE A 7 -14.72 1.97 0.79
CA ILE A 7 -15.67 1.94 1.91
C ILE A 7 -14.93 2.20 3.23
N ALA A 8 -13.82 1.50 3.45
CA ALA A 8 -13.07 1.64 4.70
C ALA A 8 -12.03 2.78 4.64
N GLU A 9 -11.76 3.33 3.45
CA GLU A 9 -10.73 4.34 3.19
C GLU A 9 -9.34 3.88 3.65
N VAL A 10 -9.01 2.61 3.40
CA VAL A 10 -7.75 1.99 3.83
C VAL A 10 -6.93 1.53 2.63
N LEU A 11 -5.64 1.83 2.68
CA LEU A 11 -4.59 1.27 1.82
C LEU A 11 -3.93 0.09 2.53
N HIS A 12 -3.58 -0.96 1.79
CA HIS A 12 -2.96 -2.15 2.35
C HIS A 12 -1.47 -1.97 2.62
N ARG A 13 -0.73 -1.43 1.64
CA ARG A 13 0.70 -1.05 1.74
C ARG A 13 1.69 -2.21 1.93
N ASP A 14 1.22 -3.45 1.78
CA ASP A 14 2.06 -4.65 1.84
C ASP A 14 1.43 -5.81 1.08
N VAL A 15 0.95 -5.55 -0.13
CA VAL A 15 0.48 -6.61 -1.01
C VAL A 15 1.70 -7.41 -1.48
N SER A 16 1.74 -8.68 -1.12
CA SER A 16 2.82 -9.61 -1.46
C SER A 16 2.26 -11.02 -1.63
N ILE A 17 3.04 -11.92 -2.24
CA ILE A 17 2.60 -13.32 -2.43
C ILE A 17 2.29 -14.02 -1.10
N ASN A 18 2.98 -13.66 -0.02
CA ASN A 18 2.78 -14.25 1.31
C ASN A 18 1.49 -13.76 1.98
N ASN A 19 0.97 -12.62 1.55
CA ASN A 19 -0.23 -11.99 2.10
C ASN A 19 -1.50 -12.31 1.28
N VAL A 20 -1.37 -13.10 0.21
CA VAL A 20 -2.49 -13.63 -0.58
C VAL A 20 -2.73 -15.08 -0.18
N MET A 21 -3.80 -15.30 0.58
CA MET A 21 -4.28 -16.62 0.96
C MET A 21 -5.45 -17.05 0.08
N PHE A 22 -5.85 -18.32 0.18
CA PHE A 22 -7.09 -18.79 -0.43
C PHE A 22 -7.71 -19.91 0.39
N TYR A 23 -9.02 -20.10 0.22
CA TYR A 23 -9.71 -21.31 0.65
C TYR A 23 -10.61 -21.84 -0.46
N ARG A 24 -10.98 -23.12 -0.36
CA ARG A 24 -11.90 -23.76 -1.30
C ARG A 24 -13.29 -23.83 -0.70
N ASP A 25 -14.25 -23.22 -1.37
CA ASP A 25 -15.67 -23.39 -1.07
C ASP A 25 -16.17 -24.64 -1.81
N VAL A 26 -16.22 -25.76 -1.09
CA VAL A 26 -16.63 -27.06 -1.65
C VAL A 26 -18.10 -27.03 -2.10
N ALA A 27 -18.96 -26.30 -1.37
CA ALA A 27 -20.38 -26.23 -1.70
C ALA A 27 -20.63 -25.47 -3.00
N ARG A 28 -19.81 -24.45 -3.29
CA ARG A 28 -19.88 -23.67 -4.54
C ARG A 28 -18.91 -24.12 -5.63
N ASN A 29 -18.10 -25.15 -5.36
CA ASN A 29 -17.02 -25.61 -6.22
C ASN A 29 -16.12 -24.46 -6.72
N SER A 30 -15.71 -23.58 -5.81
CA SER A 30 -14.93 -22.38 -6.15
C SER A 30 -13.73 -22.17 -5.24
N VAL A 31 -12.76 -21.40 -5.72
CA VAL A 31 -11.59 -20.94 -4.95
C VAL A 31 -11.79 -19.47 -4.63
N ILE A 32 -11.68 -19.11 -3.36
CA ILE A 32 -11.82 -17.73 -2.88
C ILE A 32 -10.47 -17.24 -2.40
N GLY A 33 -9.95 -16.20 -3.05
CA GLY A 33 -8.75 -15.49 -2.60
C GLY A 33 -9.06 -14.57 -1.42
N VAL A 34 -8.14 -14.48 -0.47
CA VAL A 34 -8.23 -13.64 0.73
C VAL A 34 -6.94 -12.84 0.84
N LEU A 35 -7.07 -11.52 0.99
CA LEU A 35 -5.95 -10.63 1.25
C LEU A 35 -5.83 -10.42 2.77
N CYS A 36 -4.68 -10.78 3.32
CA CYS A 36 -4.38 -10.80 4.76
C CYS A 36 -3.25 -9.83 5.12
N ASP A 37 -2.92 -9.75 6.40
CA ASP A 37 -1.82 -8.93 6.95
C ASP A 37 -2.01 -7.42 6.74
N TRP A 38 -2.90 -6.85 7.55
CA TRP A 38 -3.27 -5.44 7.50
C TRP A 38 -2.49 -4.58 8.51
N ASP A 39 -1.38 -5.08 9.07
CA ASP A 39 -0.64 -4.39 10.14
C ASP A 39 0.06 -3.10 9.65
N LEU A 40 0.41 -3.08 8.35
CA LEU A 40 0.98 -1.90 7.68
C LEU A 40 -0.09 -0.99 7.04
N ALA A 41 -1.35 -1.40 7.12
CA ALA A 41 -2.45 -0.68 6.51
C ALA A 41 -2.55 0.73 7.10
N ASN A 42 -2.95 1.68 6.25
CA ASN A 42 -3.10 3.05 6.67
C ASN A 42 -4.33 3.68 6.03
N LYS A 43 -4.89 4.68 6.71
CA LYS A 43 -5.96 5.48 6.11
C LYS A 43 -5.45 6.15 4.85
N LYS A 44 -6.33 6.25 3.85
CA LYS A 44 -6.12 7.11 2.70
C LYS A 44 -5.84 8.51 3.23
N ASP A 45 -4.68 9.05 2.89
CA ASP A 45 -4.35 10.42 3.24
C ASP A 45 -5.23 11.33 2.36
N LEU A 46 -6.17 12.02 3.00
CA LEU A 46 -7.08 12.94 2.33
C LEU A 46 -6.49 14.35 2.25
N LEU A 47 -5.43 14.61 3.01
CA LEU A 47 -4.82 15.92 3.16
C LEU A 47 -3.48 15.96 2.41
N GLY A 48 -3.26 17.06 1.69
CA GLY A 48 -1.95 17.34 1.10
C GLY A 48 -0.91 17.61 2.19
N PRO A 49 0.40 17.51 1.87
CA PRO A 49 1.48 17.77 2.83
C PRO A 49 1.37 19.16 3.48
N ASP A 50 0.79 20.14 2.78
CA ASP A 50 0.59 21.51 3.28
C ASP A 50 -0.36 21.61 4.49
N PHE A 51 -1.16 20.57 4.73
CA PHE A 51 -2.14 20.50 5.82
C PHE A 51 -1.72 19.54 6.95
N LEU A 52 -0.56 18.89 6.81
CA LEU A 52 -0.01 17.99 7.82
C LEU A 52 0.88 18.77 8.79
N THR A 53 0.77 18.45 10.08
CA THR A 53 1.70 18.93 11.11
C THR A 53 3.11 18.39 10.86
N SER A 54 4.13 19.05 11.41
CA SER A 54 5.52 18.55 11.31
C SER A 54 5.72 17.16 11.94
N GLU A 55 4.88 16.77 12.90
CA GLU A 55 4.92 15.42 13.47
C GLU A 55 4.32 14.38 12.50
N GLU A 56 3.20 14.71 11.84
CA GLU A 56 2.58 13.85 10.83
C GLU A 56 3.48 13.66 9.61
N LEU A 57 4.17 14.72 9.17
CA LEU A 57 5.18 14.63 8.11
C LEU A 57 6.32 13.68 8.49
N ARG A 58 6.87 13.79 9.70
CA ARG A 58 7.90 12.84 10.18
C ARG A 58 7.39 11.40 10.26
N ARG A 59 6.15 11.20 10.72
CA ARG A 59 5.53 9.86 10.75
C ARG A 59 5.34 9.30 9.35
N ARG A 60 5.02 10.13 8.37
CA ARG A 60 4.94 9.76 6.95
C ARG A 60 6.32 9.39 6.40
N GLU A 61 7.35 10.20 6.63
CA GLU A 61 8.74 9.92 6.23
C GLU A 61 9.27 8.61 6.86
N ALA A 62 8.91 8.32 8.12
CA ALA A 62 9.30 7.07 8.75
C ALA A 62 8.58 5.83 8.17
N LYS A 63 7.42 6.01 7.54
CA LYS A 63 6.56 4.90 7.10
C LYS A 63 6.46 4.74 5.58
N TYR A 64 6.96 5.65 4.74
CA TYR A 64 6.66 5.57 3.29
C TYR A 64 7.31 4.37 2.57
N ARG A 65 8.38 3.76 3.11
CA ARG A 65 9.03 2.54 2.58
C ARG A 65 8.71 1.28 3.41
N THR A 66 7.49 1.18 3.91
CA THR A 66 7.02 -0.06 4.53
C THR A 66 6.51 -1.03 3.48
N GLY A 67 6.65 -2.33 3.73
CA GLY A 67 6.14 -3.41 2.89
C GLY A 67 7.24 -4.28 2.29
N THR A 68 6.83 -5.21 1.43
CA THR A 68 7.72 -6.22 0.86
C THR A 68 8.41 -5.70 -0.41
N GLY A 69 9.73 -5.45 -0.33
CA GLY A 69 10.53 -4.76 -1.35
C GLY A 69 10.28 -5.18 -2.81
N PRO A 70 10.33 -6.48 -3.17
CA PRO A 70 10.05 -6.94 -4.54
C PRO A 70 8.66 -6.61 -5.09
N PHE A 71 7.69 -6.35 -4.22
CA PHE A 71 6.32 -6.00 -4.62
C PHE A 71 6.01 -4.51 -4.38
N MET A 72 6.97 -3.72 -3.91
CA MET A 72 6.77 -2.31 -3.64
C MET A 72 6.73 -1.51 -4.95
N ALA A 73 5.83 -0.54 -5.05
CA ALA A 73 5.75 0.34 -6.20
C ALA A 73 7.07 1.12 -6.41
N ILE A 74 7.48 1.30 -7.67
CA ILE A 74 8.77 1.93 -8.03
C ILE A 74 8.93 3.31 -7.42
N GLU A 75 7.87 4.11 -7.38
CA GLU A 75 7.90 5.46 -6.81
C GLU A 75 8.28 5.45 -5.33
N LEU A 76 7.85 4.45 -4.57
CA LEU A 76 8.15 4.31 -3.15
C LEU A 76 9.60 3.83 -2.91
N LEU A 77 10.16 3.10 -3.87
CA LEU A 77 11.55 2.62 -3.83
C LEU A 77 12.56 3.74 -4.10
N ASN A 78 12.17 4.80 -4.82
CA ASN A 78 13.05 5.93 -5.10
C ASN A 78 13.31 6.78 -3.85
N GLU A 79 14.48 7.41 -3.76
CA GLU A 79 14.80 8.30 -2.64
C GLU A 79 13.87 9.51 -2.63
N PRO A 80 13.48 10.04 -1.45
CA PRO A 80 12.65 11.22 -1.37
C PRO A 80 13.35 12.36 -2.09
N ARG A 81 12.67 12.94 -3.07
CA ARG A 81 13.19 14.12 -3.75
C ARG A 81 13.08 15.29 -2.77
N ARG A 82 14.21 15.90 -2.41
CA ARG A 82 14.21 17.14 -1.63
C ARG A 82 14.43 18.29 -2.60
N GLU A 83 13.39 19.05 -2.89
CA GLU A 83 13.48 20.24 -3.75
C GLU A 83 13.21 21.49 -2.93
N ALA A 84 14.14 22.45 -2.97
CA ALA A 84 14.00 23.75 -2.31
C ALA A 84 13.59 23.72 -0.82
N GLY A 85 14.00 22.67 -0.08
CA GLY A 85 13.66 22.49 1.33
C GLY A 85 12.27 21.91 1.60
N VAL A 86 11.52 21.56 0.55
CA VAL A 86 10.23 20.86 0.64
C VAL A 86 10.47 19.35 0.60
N ASP A 87 9.88 18.64 1.55
CA ASP A 87 9.87 17.17 1.57
C ASP A 87 8.84 16.64 0.56
N LEU A 88 9.33 16.03 -0.53
CA LEU A 88 8.48 15.38 -1.54
C LEU A 88 8.39 13.86 -1.32
N THR A 89 8.53 13.38 -0.08
CA THR A 89 8.36 11.96 0.24
C THR A 89 7.05 11.44 -0.34
N PRO A 90 7.09 10.43 -1.25
CA PRO A 90 5.90 9.92 -1.88
C PRO A 90 4.89 9.43 -0.85
N ASN A 91 3.62 9.78 -1.06
CA ASN A 91 2.56 9.20 -0.25
C ASN A 91 2.15 7.84 -0.82
N HIS A 92 1.82 6.90 0.04
CA HIS A 92 1.15 5.69 -0.41
C HIS A 92 -0.22 6.04 -1.00
N GLN A 93 -0.51 5.51 -2.18
CA GLN A 93 -1.75 5.75 -2.92
C GLN A 93 -2.33 4.41 -3.38
N TYR A 94 -3.61 4.40 -3.74
CA TYR A 94 -4.28 3.19 -4.22
C TYR A 94 -3.56 2.56 -5.43
N ARG A 95 -3.02 3.38 -6.34
CA ARG A 95 -2.22 2.90 -7.48
C ARG A 95 -0.97 2.11 -7.07
N HIS A 96 -0.39 2.40 -5.89
CA HIS A 96 0.77 1.67 -5.40
C HIS A 96 0.39 0.25 -4.96
N ASP A 97 -0.76 0.07 -4.28
CA ASP A 97 -1.27 -1.26 -3.97
C ASP A 97 -1.64 -2.04 -5.26
N LEU A 98 -2.17 -1.35 -6.28
CA LEU A 98 -2.43 -1.97 -7.60
C LEU A 98 -1.15 -2.40 -8.33
N GLU A 99 -0.09 -1.59 -8.26
CA GLU A 99 1.22 -1.93 -8.82
C GLU A 99 1.82 -3.16 -8.11
N SER A 100 1.64 -3.27 -6.79
CA SER A 100 2.00 -4.48 -6.05
C SER A 100 1.24 -5.71 -6.52
N PHE A 101 -0.07 -5.61 -6.82
CA PHE A 101 -0.82 -6.71 -7.42
C PHE A 101 -0.27 -7.12 -8.79
N PHE A 102 0.15 -6.16 -9.60
CA PHE A 102 0.80 -6.47 -10.88
C PHE A 102 2.09 -7.28 -10.66
N TYR A 103 2.94 -6.90 -9.70
CA TYR A 103 4.13 -7.67 -9.36
C TYR A 103 3.82 -9.07 -8.82
N VAL A 104 2.76 -9.23 -8.02
CA VAL A 104 2.29 -10.56 -7.59
C VAL A 104 1.88 -11.42 -8.79
N LEU A 105 1.20 -10.86 -9.79
CA LEU A 105 0.80 -11.59 -10.99
C LEU A 105 1.98 -11.99 -11.87
N VAL A 106 3.02 -11.14 -11.97
CA VAL A 106 4.25 -11.42 -12.74
C VAL A 106 5.16 -12.42 -12.05
N TRP A 107 5.05 -12.56 -10.72
CA TRP A 107 5.88 -13.49 -9.95
C TRP A 107 5.56 -14.97 -10.22
N PHE A 108 4.35 -15.26 -10.70
CA PHE A 108 3.92 -16.59 -11.13
C PHE A 108 4.41 -16.92 -12.55
#